data_AF-A0A6A5XB57-F1
#
_entry.id   AF-A0A6A5XB57-F1
#
_cell.length_a   1.000
_cell.length_b   1.000
_cell.length_c   1.000
_cell.angle_alpha   90.00
_cell.angle_beta   90.00
_cell.angle_gamma   90.00
#
_symmetry.space_group_name_H-M   'P 1'
#
loop_
_entity.id
_entity.type
_entity.pdbx_description
1 polymer ?
#
loop_
_entity_poly.entity_id
_entity_poly.type
_entity_poly.pdbx_seq_one_letter_code
_entity_poly.pdbx_strand_id
1 'polypeptide(L)'
;MVSGSVKSEPGFEPKLDAELHGVGYDYIHNDADGKNMRLDVRSQVKNNDGTVFAMYYKGTVALTPGVQAILGGGADAHTTPYGDSFVTFSFETGSEAYKELQNGTYVAAGHFVTNEEGVKGVVVEYKVSRVVKG
;
A
#
# COMPACT_ATOMS: atom_id res chain seq x y z
N MET A 1 -1.23 6.62 9.10
CA MET A 1 -2.22 5.60 8.68
C MET A 1 -3.04 5.18 9.90
N VAL A 2 -4.37 5.12 9.78
CA VAL A 2 -5.29 4.90 10.93
C VAL A 2 -5.93 3.51 10.96
N SER A 3 -6.00 2.83 9.80
CA SER A 3 -6.48 1.46 9.62
C SER A 3 -5.98 0.93 8.27
N GLY A 4 -6.12 -0.36 8.04
CA GLY A 4 -5.75 -1.01 6.78
C GLY A 4 -5.53 -2.50 6.97
N SER A 5 -5.55 -3.26 5.87
CA SER A 5 -5.29 -4.70 5.88
C SER A 5 -4.34 -5.08 4.76
N VAL A 6 -3.67 -6.22 4.92
CA VAL A 6 -2.86 -6.88 3.90
C VAL A 6 -3.34 -8.32 3.83
N LYS A 7 -3.97 -8.67 2.71
CA LYS A 7 -4.53 -10.00 2.47
C LYS A 7 -3.94 -10.59 1.21
N SER A 8 -3.56 -11.85 1.28
CA SER A 8 -3.07 -12.58 0.10
C SER A 8 -4.19 -12.81 -0.91
N GLU A 9 -3.86 -12.63 -2.18
CA GLU A 9 -4.72 -13.08 -3.28
C GLU A 9 -4.83 -14.62 -3.30
N PRO A 10 -5.92 -15.18 -3.85
CA PRO A 10 -6.07 -16.63 -3.98
C PRO A 10 -4.86 -17.28 -4.67
N GLY A 11 -4.27 -18.28 -4.02
CA GLY A 11 -3.13 -19.03 -4.54
C GLY A 11 -1.74 -18.45 -4.23
N PHE A 12 -1.65 -17.29 -3.56
CA PHE A 12 -0.37 -16.79 -3.07
C PHE A 12 0.04 -17.49 -1.76
N GLU A 13 1.33 -17.83 -1.65
CA GLU A 13 1.92 -18.38 -0.42
C GLU A 13 3.28 -17.70 -0.10
N PRO A 14 3.59 -17.47 1.19
CA PRO A 14 2.76 -17.80 2.37
C PRO A 14 1.53 -16.87 2.50
N LYS A 15 0.37 -17.43 2.88
CA LYS A 15 -0.86 -16.67 3.10
C LYS A 15 -0.73 -15.65 4.23
N LEU A 16 -1.26 -14.45 3.98
CA LEU A 16 -1.46 -13.40 4.96
C LEU A 16 -2.94 -13.03 5.04
N ASP A 17 -3.40 -12.82 6.26
CA ASP A 17 -4.62 -12.09 6.59
C ASP A 17 -4.30 -11.21 7.80
N ALA A 18 -3.68 -10.07 7.49
CA ALA A 18 -3.08 -9.19 8.47
C ALA A 18 -3.75 -7.82 8.50
N GLU A 19 -3.82 -7.24 9.68
CA GLU A 19 -4.39 -5.92 9.92
C GLU A 19 -3.28 -4.96 10.40
N LEU A 20 -3.43 -3.68 10.09
CA LEU A 20 -2.52 -2.63 10.54
C LEU A 20 -2.35 -2.69 12.06
N HIS A 21 -1.11 -2.71 12.52
CA HIS A 21 -0.77 -2.84 13.93
C HIS A 21 0.14 -1.70 14.37
N GLY A 22 -0.18 -1.06 15.49
CA GLY A 22 0.57 0.09 15.98
C GLY A 22 0.39 1.34 15.11
N VAL A 23 1.43 2.18 15.03
CA VAL A 23 1.39 3.45 14.29
C VAL A 23 2.22 3.33 13.02
N GLY A 24 1.61 3.66 11.89
CA GLY A 24 2.29 3.76 10.60
C GLY A 24 2.41 5.20 10.11
N TYR A 25 3.57 5.53 9.53
CA TYR A 25 3.90 6.84 8.99
C TYR A 25 4.21 6.74 7.50
N ASP A 26 3.92 7.83 6.77
CA ASP A 26 4.35 8.04 5.39
C ASP A 26 5.11 9.37 5.33
N TYR A 27 6.38 9.33 4.94
CA TYR A 27 7.18 10.55 4.74
C TYR A 27 6.97 11.09 3.32
N ILE A 28 5.83 11.73 3.14
CA ILE A 28 5.40 12.27 1.86
C ILE A 28 6.17 13.54 1.52
N HIS A 29 6.63 13.65 0.27
CA HIS A 29 7.02 14.93 -0.32
C HIS A 29 6.63 15.02 -1.79
N ASN A 30 6.35 16.23 -2.27
CA ASN A 30 6.06 16.49 -3.67
C ASN A 30 7.35 16.86 -4.41
N ASP A 31 7.46 16.40 -5.66
CA ASP A 31 8.49 16.89 -6.57
C ASP A 31 8.29 18.38 -6.84
N ALA A 32 9.38 19.09 -7.13
CA ALA A 32 9.36 20.54 -7.35
C ALA A 32 8.51 20.96 -8.56
N ASP A 33 8.33 20.08 -9.55
CA ASP A 33 7.48 20.33 -10.72
C ASP A 33 5.99 20.06 -10.49
N GLY A 34 5.62 19.56 -9.29
CA GLY A 34 4.25 19.27 -8.89
C GLY A 34 3.61 18.10 -9.64
N LYS A 35 4.38 17.31 -10.41
CA LYS A 35 3.82 16.19 -11.20
C LYS A 35 3.78 14.88 -10.44
N ASN A 36 4.63 14.72 -9.42
CA ASN A 36 4.72 13.50 -8.65
C ASN A 36 4.78 13.77 -7.15
N MET A 37 4.26 12.81 -6.40
CA MET A 37 4.40 12.71 -4.95
C MET A 37 5.22 11.46 -4.63
N ARG A 38 6.15 11.56 -3.69
CA ARG A 38 7.03 10.49 -3.23
C ARG A 38 6.55 9.94 -1.89
N LEU A 39 6.46 8.62 -1.81
CA LEU A 39 6.02 7.88 -0.63
C LEU A 39 7.22 7.20 0.03
N ASP A 40 7.22 7.15 1.36
CA ASP A 40 8.15 6.36 2.18
C ASP A 40 7.40 5.92 3.44
N VAL A 41 6.74 4.77 3.31
CA VAL A 41 5.90 4.21 4.34
C VAL A 41 6.67 3.26 5.23
N ARG A 42 6.46 3.45 6.54
CA ARG A 42 6.96 2.60 7.60
C ARG A 42 5.82 2.26 8.54
N SER A 43 5.51 0.98 8.65
CA SER A 43 4.42 0.51 9.49
C SER A 43 4.62 -0.93 9.93
N GLN A 44 3.62 -1.48 10.60
CA GLN A 44 3.57 -2.86 11.03
C GLN A 44 2.19 -3.42 10.74
N VAL A 45 2.13 -4.70 10.42
CA VAL A 45 0.88 -5.45 10.32
C VAL A 45 0.96 -6.67 11.23
N LYS A 46 -0.19 -7.07 11.78
CA LYS A 46 -0.31 -8.26 12.62
C LYS A 46 -1.24 -9.25 11.94
N ASN A 47 -0.71 -10.43 11.67
CA ASN A 47 -1.45 -11.52 11.05
C ASN A 47 -2.37 -12.22 12.07
N ASN A 48 -3.34 -12.99 11.56
CA ASN A 48 -4.34 -13.70 12.37
C ASN A 48 -3.74 -14.68 13.41
N ASP A 49 -2.57 -15.25 13.13
CA ASP A 49 -1.81 -16.13 14.04
C ASP A 49 -1.01 -15.37 15.10
N GLY A 50 -1.07 -14.04 15.08
CA GLY A 50 -0.39 -13.16 16.01
C GLY A 50 1.01 -12.72 15.57
N THR A 51 1.55 -13.24 14.47
CA THR A 51 2.85 -12.83 13.93
C THR A 51 2.79 -11.37 13.52
N VAL A 52 3.80 -10.60 13.95
CA VAL A 52 3.97 -9.19 13.57
C VAL A 52 5.02 -9.10 12.48
N PHE A 53 4.73 -8.28 11.47
CA PHE A 53 5.61 -7.95 10.37
C PHE A 53 5.88 -6.45 10.40
N ALA A 54 7.14 -6.04 10.27
CA ALA A 54 7.41 -4.69 9.81
C ALA A 54 7.08 -4.63 8.31
N MET A 55 6.41 -3.57 7.89
CA MET A 55 5.95 -3.38 6.52
C MET A 55 6.46 -2.04 6.02
N TYR A 56 7.12 -2.08 4.86
CA TYR A 56 7.65 -0.90 4.22
C TYR A 56 7.19 -0.84 2.77
N TYR A 57 6.90 0.36 2.31
CA TYR A 57 6.86 0.59 0.87
C TYR A 57 7.36 1.97 0.52
N LYS A 58 7.97 2.07 -0.66
CA LYS A 58 8.49 3.32 -1.20
C LYS A 58 8.09 3.41 -2.66
N GLY A 59 7.72 4.58 -3.11
CA GLY A 59 7.39 4.75 -4.52
C GLY A 59 6.90 6.12 -4.88
N THR A 60 6.16 6.16 -5.98
CA THR A 60 5.72 7.41 -6.61
C THR A 60 4.23 7.36 -6.88
N VAL A 61 3.58 8.51 -6.72
CA VAL A 61 2.22 8.76 -7.18
C VAL A 61 2.29 9.83 -8.27
N ALA A 62 1.71 9.56 -9.43
CA ALA A 62 1.47 10.57 -10.45
C ALA A 62 0.31 11.47 -10.00
N LEU A 63 0.55 12.78 -9.93
CA LEU A 63 -0.46 13.77 -9.54
C LEU A 63 -1.34 14.12 -10.75
N THR A 64 -2.11 13.15 -11.22
CA THR A 64 -3.13 13.33 -12.26
C THR A 64 -4.25 14.26 -11.77
N PRO A 65 -5.07 14.83 -12.66
CA PRO A 65 -6.21 15.65 -12.24
C PRO A 65 -7.16 14.93 -11.27
N GLY A 66 -7.38 13.63 -11.46
CA GLY A 66 -8.19 12.80 -10.56
C GLY A 66 -7.57 12.67 -9.17
N VAL A 67 -6.27 12.34 -9.10
CA VAL A 67 -5.54 12.26 -7.82
C VAL A 67 -5.54 13.62 -7.11
N GLN A 68 -5.31 14.72 -7.83
CA GLN A 68 -5.34 16.07 -7.27
C GLN A 68 -6.72 16.45 -6.72
N ALA A 69 -7.80 16.08 -7.42
CA ALA A 69 -9.17 16.30 -6.92
C ALA A 69 -9.42 15.56 -5.61
N ILE A 70 -8.97 14.31 -5.50
CA ILE A 70 -9.10 13.50 -4.27
C ILE A 70 -8.31 14.13 -3.11
N LEU A 71 -7.02 14.39 -3.32
CA LEU A 71 -6.14 14.93 -2.27
C LEU A 71 -6.55 16.35 -1.85
N GLY A 72 -7.15 17.12 -2.75
CA GLY A 72 -7.70 18.45 -2.49
C GLY A 72 -9.10 18.45 -1.87
N GLY A 73 -9.76 17.30 -1.72
CA GLY A 73 -11.14 17.22 -1.21
C GLY A 73 -12.18 17.81 -2.17
N GLY A 74 -11.93 17.74 -3.47
CA GLY A 74 -12.84 18.22 -4.51
C GLY A 74 -14.19 17.49 -4.49
N ALA A 75 -15.27 18.22 -4.78
CA ALA A 75 -16.63 17.67 -4.78
C ALA A 75 -16.87 16.63 -5.90
N ASP A 76 -16.02 16.64 -6.93
CA ASP A 76 -16.02 15.74 -8.09
C ASP A 76 -14.99 14.60 -7.96
N ALA A 77 -14.34 14.47 -6.80
CA ALA A 77 -13.42 13.37 -6.51
C ALA A 77 -14.13 12.02 -6.66
N HIS A 78 -13.47 11.08 -7.33
CA HIS A 78 -13.97 9.72 -7.57
C HIS A 78 -12.80 8.75 -7.56
N THR A 79 -13.09 7.47 -7.28
CA THR A 79 -12.07 6.40 -7.34
C THR A 79 -11.30 6.43 -8.66
N THR A 80 -9.98 6.34 -8.57
CA THR A 80 -9.11 6.29 -9.75
C THR A 80 -8.83 4.85 -10.17
N PRO A 81 -8.49 4.59 -11.44
CA PRO A 81 -8.01 3.27 -11.85
C PRO A 81 -6.62 2.96 -11.26
N TYR A 82 -6.27 1.67 -11.18
CA TYR A 82 -4.90 1.25 -10.88
C TYR A 82 -3.88 1.84 -11.84
N GLY A 83 -2.75 2.29 -11.29
CA GLY A 83 -1.61 2.79 -12.06
C GLY A 83 -1.24 4.25 -11.77
N ASP A 84 -1.98 4.93 -10.89
CA ASP A 84 -1.56 6.25 -10.39
C ASP A 84 -0.36 6.14 -9.45
N SER A 85 -0.19 5.00 -8.77
CA SER A 85 0.94 4.75 -7.89
C SER A 85 1.69 3.46 -8.25
N PHE A 86 3.01 3.53 -8.17
CA PHE A 86 3.88 2.35 -8.22
C PHE A 86 4.88 2.37 -7.07
N VAL A 87 4.97 1.27 -6.34
CA VAL A 87 5.81 1.14 -5.15
C VAL A 87 6.61 -0.16 -5.17
N THR A 88 7.79 -0.14 -4.56
CA THR A 88 8.46 -1.34 -4.04
C THR A 88 7.92 -1.62 -2.65
N PHE A 89 7.58 -2.88 -2.36
CA PHE A 89 6.96 -3.30 -1.12
C PHE A 89 7.86 -4.35 -0.43
N SER A 90 7.99 -4.30 0.88
CA SER A 90 8.76 -5.29 1.63
C SER A 90 8.17 -5.57 3.02
N PHE A 91 8.50 -6.76 3.52
CA PHE A 91 8.15 -7.22 4.86
C PHE A 91 9.43 -7.64 5.58
N GLU A 92 9.48 -7.44 6.90
CA GLU A 92 10.50 -8.03 7.76
C GLU A 92 9.83 -8.77 8.92
N THR A 93 10.35 -9.95 9.24
CA THR A 93 9.84 -10.78 10.33
C THR A 93 10.91 -11.72 10.87
N GLY A 94 10.83 -12.04 12.16
CA GLY A 94 11.65 -13.10 12.77
C GLY A 94 11.05 -14.51 12.63
N SER A 95 9.86 -14.64 12.04
CA SER A 95 9.15 -15.93 11.95
C SER A 95 9.65 -16.80 10.79
N GLU A 96 10.13 -18.01 11.09
CA GLU A 96 10.59 -18.96 10.07
C GLU A 96 9.45 -19.38 9.12
N ALA A 97 8.20 -19.43 9.61
CA ALA A 97 7.02 -19.78 8.80
C ALA A 97 6.76 -18.78 7.66
N TYR A 98 7.23 -17.54 7.80
CA TYR A 98 7.05 -16.47 6.81
C TYR A 98 8.37 -15.98 6.23
N LYS A 99 9.43 -16.79 6.31
CA LYS A 99 10.76 -16.44 5.80
C LYS A 99 10.77 -16.13 4.30
N GLU A 100 9.99 -16.87 3.53
CA GLU A 100 9.83 -16.62 2.09
C GLU A 100 9.18 -15.26 1.81
N LEU A 101 8.36 -14.74 2.74
CA LEU A 101 7.74 -13.43 2.59
C LEU A 101 8.80 -12.32 2.65
N GLN A 102 9.66 -12.31 3.68
CA GLN A 102 10.68 -11.26 3.84
C GLN A 102 11.79 -11.34 2.79
N ASN A 103 12.10 -12.54 2.29
CA ASN A 103 13.12 -12.74 1.26
C ASN A 103 12.62 -12.43 -0.16
N GLY A 104 11.31 -12.19 -0.32
CA GLY A 104 10.71 -11.85 -1.61
C GLY A 104 11.01 -10.42 -2.04
N THR A 105 11.07 -10.20 -3.34
CA THR A 105 11.04 -8.85 -3.94
C THR A 105 9.63 -8.57 -4.44
N TYR A 106 9.05 -7.43 -4.07
CA TYR A 106 7.69 -7.08 -4.45
C TYR A 106 7.59 -5.70 -5.08
N VAL A 107 6.69 -5.61 -6.05
CA VAL A 107 6.25 -4.36 -6.66
C VAL A 107 4.73 -4.29 -6.57
N ALA A 108 4.17 -3.09 -6.49
CA ALA A 108 2.73 -2.93 -6.45
C ALA A 108 2.28 -1.75 -7.29
N ALA A 109 1.10 -1.91 -7.89
CA ALA A 109 0.35 -0.84 -8.52
C ALA A 109 -0.78 -0.42 -7.57
N GLY A 110 -0.93 0.88 -7.35
CA GLY A 110 -1.93 1.44 -6.45
C GLY A 110 -2.89 2.41 -7.12
N HIS A 111 -3.98 2.68 -6.41
CA HIS A 111 -4.99 3.68 -6.74
C HIS A 111 -5.65 4.24 -5.48
N PHE A 112 -6.44 5.30 -5.68
CA PHE A 112 -7.20 5.95 -4.62
C PHE A 112 -8.67 5.58 -4.73
N VAL A 113 -9.27 5.19 -3.61
CA VAL A 113 -10.68 4.86 -3.49
C VAL A 113 -11.36 5.92 -2.61
N THR A 114 -12.42 6.51 -3.12
CA THR A 114 -13.22 7.52 -2.39
C THR A 114 -14.65 7.55 -2.94
N ASN A 115 -15.60 7.99 -2.10
CA ASN A 115 -17.00 8.17 -2.48
C ASN A 115 -17.71 6.89 -2.98
N GLU A 116 -17.22 5.73 -2.55
CA GLU A 116 -17.85 4.43 -2.76
C GLU A 116 -18.66 3.98 -1.54
N GLU A 117 -19.64 3.11 -1.76
CA GLU A 117 -20.46 2.56 -0.67
C GLU A 117 -19.58 1.82 0.35
N GLY A 118 -19.67 2.20 1.62
CA GLY A 118 -18.87 1.60 2.69
C GLY A 118 -17.46 2.18 2.86
N VAL A 119 -16.99 3.03 1.94
CA VAL A 119 -15.67 3.69 2.04
C VAL A 119 -15.81 5.03 2.76
N LYS A 120 -15.11 5.19 3.89
CA LYS A 120 -15.06 6.45 4.64
C LYS A 120 -13.75 7.19 4.36
N GLY A 121 -13.86 8.37 3.78
CA GLY A 121 -12.70 9.19 3.43
C GLY A 121 -11.94 8.63 2.23
N VAL A 122 -10.63 8.91 2.19
CA VAL A 122 -9.74 8.44 1.11
C VAL A 122 -9.00 7.20 1.58
N VAL A 123 -9.15 6.12 0.83
CA VAL A 123 -8.41 4.87 1.00
C VAL A 123 -7.41 4.72 -0.14
N VAL A 124 -6.24 4.16 0.15
CA VAL A 124 -5.26 3.79 -0.87
C VAL A 124 -5.18 2.27 -0.91
N GLU A 125 -5.40 1.71 -2.09
CA GLU A 125 -5.33 0.27 -2.32
C GLU A 125 -4.18 -0.07 -3.26
N TYR A 126 -3.59 -1.26 -3.07
CA TYR A 126 -2.47 -1.75 -3.86
C TYR A 126 -2.68 -3.21 -4.25
N LYS A 127 -2.37 -3.55 -5.51
CA LYS A 127 -2.15 -4.93 -5.95
C LYS A 127 -0.66 -5.23 -5.89
N VAL A 128 -0.26 -5.99 -4.88
CA VAL A 128 1.14 -6.36 -4.61
C VAL A 128 1.49 -7.66 -5.34
N SER A 129 2.55 -7.64 -6.13
CA SER A 129 3.05 -8.77 -6.89
C SER A 129 4.47 -9.13 -6.46
N ARG A 130 4.72 -10.43 -6.26
CA ARG A 130 6.08 -10.96 -6.05
C ARG A 130 6.77 -11.10 -7.39
N VAL A 131 7.99 -10.58 -7.49
CA VAL A 131 8.87 -10.82 -8.62
C VAL A 131 9.32 -12.29 -8.58
N VAL A 132 9.16 -12.98 -9.71
CA VAL A 132 9.57 -14.39 -9.87
C VAL A 132 10.76 -14.49 -10.83
N LYS A 133 11.50 -15.59 -10.72
CA LYS A 133 12.56 -15.91 -11.67
C LYS A 133 11.95 -16.04 -13.09
N GLY A 134 12.57 -15.39 -14.06
CA GLY A 134 12.24 -15.51 -15.48
C GLY A 134 12.79 -16.77 -16.15
#